data_AF-A0A1Y2E3G5-F1
#
_entry.id   AF-A0A1Y2E3G5-F1
#
_cell.length_a   1.000
_cell.length_b   1.000
_cell.length_c   1.000
_cell.angle_alpha   90.00
_cell.angle_beta   90.00
_cell.angle_gamma   90.00
#
_symmetry.space_group_name_H-M   'P 1'
#
loop_
_entity.id
_entity.type
_entity.pdbx_description
1 polymer ?
#
loop_
_entity_poly.entity_id
_entity_poly.type
_entity_poly.pdbx_seq_one_letter_code
_entity_poly.pdbx_strand_id
1 'polypeptide(L)'
;MHQSPPLIARILHIMIGTGFLGFFIKLFQPSESNMLFDGASLVLYLIGVGIWIANIVKGLRTVSAGIWDDELFTGTPVDGPLTGEVILGREDSLKVLAASNTILALVLVGVLVLQAGQWYAERKDNEEREKMDQVDADKKAVTGAASGGSHSKKKQ
;
A
#
# COMPACT_ATOMS: atom_id res chain seq x y z
N MET A 1 11.21 -24.93 25.56
CA MET A 1 11.56 -24.15 24.34
C MET A 1 10.52 -24.44 23.25
N HIS A 2 9.35 -23.79 23.31
CA HIS A 2 8.41 -23.79 22.19
C HIS A 2 8.79 -22.60 21.31
N GLN A 3 9.79 -22.79 20.45
CA GLN A 3 10.02 -21.83 19.37
C GLN A 3 8.75 -21.85 18.51
N SER A 4 8.10 -20.70 18.36
CA SER A 4 6.96 -20.54 17.46
C SER A 4 7.34 -21.20 16.12
N PRO A 5 6.51 -22.12 15.57
CA PRO A 5 6.86 -22.83 14.36
C PRO A 5 7.33 -21.83 13.28
N PRO A 6 8.46 -22.07 12.60
CA PRO A 6 9.03 -21.13 11.62
C PRO A 6 8.06 -20.81 10.47
N LEU A 7 6.94 -21.53 10.40
CA LEU A 7 5.77 -21.25 9.57
C LEU A 7 5.21 -19.84 9.75
N ILE A 8 5.06 -19.31 10.98
CA ILE A 8 4.48 -17.96 11.18
C ILE A 8 5.36 -16.90 10.52
N ALA A 9 6.68 -16.98 10.74
CA ALA A 9 7.62 -16.06 10.12
C ALA A 9 7.60 -16.19 8.59
N ARG A 10 7.59 -17.42 8.05
CA ARG A 10 7.57 -17.65 6.59
C ARG A 10 6.31 -17.12 5.93
N ILE A 11 5.13 -17.35 6.52
CA ILE A 11 3.85 -16.85 5.99
C ILE A 11 3.86 -15.32 5.90
N LEU A 12 4.43 -14.65 6.90
CA LEU A 12 4.51 -13.20 6.93
C LEU A 12 5.45 -12.63 5.86
N HIS A 13 6.60 -13.26 5.64
CA HIS A 13 7.50 -12.86 4.54
C HIS A 13 6.87 -13.12 3.17
N ILE A 14 6.10 -14.22 3.02
CA ILE A 14 5.35 -14.52 1.80
C ILE A 14 4.27 -13.45 1.57
N MET A 15 3.49 -13.09 2.60
CA MET A 15 2.49 -12.01 2.53
C MET A 15 3.12 -10.68 2.08
N ILE A 16 4.27 -10.33 2.65
CA ILE A 16 5.01 -9.12 2.27
C ILE A 16 5.48 -9.19 0.82
N GLY A 17 6.04 -10.34 0.41
CA GLY A 17 6.46 -10.59 -0.96
C GLY A 17 5.31 -10.47 -1.96
N THR A 18 4.15 -11.05 -1.65
CA THR A 18 2.94 -10.93 -2.47
C THR A 18 2.45 -9.49 -2.55
N GLY A 19 2.51 -8.73 -1.46
CA GLY A 19 2.16 -7.32 -1.44
C GLY A 19 3.04 -6.48 -2.37
N PHE A 20 4.37 -6.66 -2.27
CA PHE A 20 5.31 -6.01 -3.19
C PHE A 20 5.08 -6.40 -4.64
N LEU A 21 4.90 -7.70 -4.92
CA LEU A 21 4.64 -8.19 -6.26
C LEU A 21 3.38 -7.54 -6.86
N GLY A 22 2.31 -7.42 -6.06
CA GLY A 22 1.07 -6.75 -6.46
C GLY A 22 1.28 -5.27 -6.83
N PHE A 23 2.01 -4.52 -6.00
CA PHE A 23 2.33 -3.12 -6.31
C PHE A 23 3.22 -2.98 -7.54
N PHE A 24 4.24 -3.83 -7.71
CA PHE A 24 5.10 -3.78 -8.88
C PHE A 24 4.34 -4.11 -10.17
N ILE A 25 3.47 -5.12 -10.16
CA ILE A 25 2.62 -5.44 -11.33
C ILE A 25 1.74 -4.24 -11.70
N LYS A 26 1.10 -3.59 -10.72
CA LYS A 26 0.26 -2.41 -10.93
C LYS A 26 1.03 -1.20 -11.47
N LEU A 27 2.26 -0.99 -11.00
CA LEU A 27 3.10 0.15 -11.38
C LEU A 27 3.45 0.18 -12.88
N PHE A 28 3.44 -0.96 -13.56
CA PHE A 28 3.73 -1.04 -15.01
C PHE A 28 2.54 -0.65 -15.90
N GLN A 29 1.36 -0.36 -15.34
CA GLN A 29 0.23 0.10 -16.15
C GLN A 29 0.41 1.57 -16.54
N PRO A 30 0.39 1.93 -17.84
CA PRO A 30 0.58 3.31 -18.28
C PRO A 30 -0.70 4.15 -18.02
N SER A 31 -0.74 4.85 -16.89
CA SER A 31 -1.63 5.99 -16.67
C SER A 31 -1.01 6.92 -15.61
N GLU A 32 -1.16 8.24 -15.75
CA GLU A 32 -0.60 9.21 -14.80
C GLU A 32 -1.22 9.07 -13.39
N SER A 33 -2.52 8.77 -13.33
CA SER A 33 -3.25 8.53 -12.08
C SER A 33 -2.72 7.28 -11.36
N ASN A 34 -2.50 6.18 -12.09
CA ASN A 34 -1.93 4.96 -11.51
C ASN A 34 -0.53 5.22 -10.97
N MET A 35 0.31 5.96 -11.69
CA MET A 35 1.67 6.28 -11.21
C MET A 35 1.66 7.05 -9.89
N LEU A 36 0.81 8.07 -9.74
CA LEU A 36 0.81 8.91 -8.55
C LEU A 36 0.28 8.16 -7.32
N PHE A 37 -0.85 7.47 -7.47
CA PHE A 37 -1.52 6.82 -6.35
C PHE A 37 -0.94 5.43 -6.03
N ASP A 38 -0.54 4.63 -7.02
CA ASP A 38 0.16 3.36 -6.78
C ASP A 38 1.59 3.62 -6.27
N GLY A 39 2.25 4.67 -6.76
CA GLY A 39 3.57 5.10 -6.27
C GLY A 39 3.53 5.55 -4.81
N ALA A 40 2.54 6.39 -4.44
CA ALA A 40 2.32 6.79 -3.05
C ALA A 40 2.01 5.58 -2.14
N SER A 41 1.17 4.65 -2.63
CA SER A 41 0.84 3.42 -1.91
C SER A 41 2.05 2.51 -1.71
N LEU A 42 2.95 2.41 -2.70
CA LEU A 42 4.19 1.64 -2.61
C LEU A 42 5.16 2.25 -1.59
N VAL A 43 5.34 3.57 -1.58
CA VAL A 43 6.18 4.27 -0.58
C VAL A 43 5.60 4.07 0.81
N LEU A 44 4.29 4.21 0.98
CA LEU A 44 3.62 4.01 2.26
C LEU A 44 3.77 2.55 2.74
N TYR A 45 3.66 1.59 1.82
CA TYR A 45 3.89 0.17 2.11
C TYR A 45 5.34 -0.12 2.51
N LEU A 46 6.33 0.49 1.84
CA LEU A 46 7.75 0.38 2.20
C LEU A 46 8.02 0.89 3.63
N ILE A 47 7.42 2.02 4.00
CA ILE A 47 7.51 2.56 5.38
C ILE A 47 6.92 1.56 6.38
N GLY A 48 5.74 0.98 6.07
CA GLY A 48 5.12 -0.05 6.89
C GLY A 48 6.00 -1.28 7.09
N VAL A 49 6.61 -1.79 6.01
CA VAL A 49 7.56 -2.90 6.08
C VAL A 49 8.80 -2.54 6.91
N GLY A 50 9.33 -1.32 6.77
CA GLY A 50 10.44 -0.83 7.58
C GLY A 50 10.14 -0.84 9.08
N ILE A 51 8.97 -0.33 9.48
CA ILE A 51 8.50 -0.33 10.88
C ILE A 51 8.31 -1.76 11.38
N TRP A 52 7.76 -2.65 10.55
CA TRP A 52 7.61 -4.05 10.90
C TRP A 52 8.96 -4.74 11.18
N ILE A 53 9.95 -4.57 10.30
CA ILE A 53 11.29 -5.16 10.50
C ILE A 53 11.98 -4.54 11.72
N ALA A 54 11.99 -3.21 11.81
CA ALA A 54 12.74 -2.49 12.84
C ALA A 54 12.17 -2.69 14.24
N ASN A 55 10.83 -2.70 14.38
CA ASN A 55 10.19 -2.66 15.69
C ASN A 55 9.49 -3.97 16.05
N ILE A 56 8.71 -4.56 15.13
CA ILE A 56 7.91 -5.76 15.42
C ILE A 56 8.79 -7.01 15.46
N VAL A 57 9.65 -7.24 14.46
CA VAL A 57 10.52 -8.42 14.42
C VAL A 57 11.52 -8.42 15.57
N LYS A 58 12.15 -7.26 15.84
CA LYS A 58 13.07 -7.12 16.97
C LYS A 58 12.35 -7.33 18.30
N GLY A 59 11.20 -6.69 18.51
CA GLY A 59 10.40 -6.84 19.72
C GLY A 59 9.95 -8.29 19.96
N LEU A 60 9.50 -9.01 18.93
CA LEU A 60 9.12 -10.42 19.06
C LEU A 60 10.32 -11.33 19.37
N ARG A 61 11.51 -11.02 18.82
CA ARG A 61 12.74 -11.78 19.12
C ARG A 61 13.19 -11.58 20.56
N THR A 62 13.13 -10.35 21.09
CA THR A 62 13.43 -10.08 22.51
C THR A 62 12.43 -10.74 23.44
N VAL A 63 11.13 -10.75 23.11
CA VAL A 63 10.12 -11.52 23.88
C VAL A 63 10.46 -13.01 23.87
N SER A 64 10.73 -13.58 22.70
CA SER A 64 10.96 -15.02 22.53
C SER A 64 12.28 -15.50 23.14
N ALA A 65 13.28 -14.62 23.26
CA ALA A 65 14.56 -14.94 23.87
C ALA A 65 14.49 -15.00 25.42
N GLY A 66 13.34 -14.69 26.03
CA GLY A 66 13.14 -14.80 27.48
C GLY A 66 13.95 -13.79 28.30
N ILE A 67 14.51 -12.77 27.64
CA ILE A 67 15.38 -11.77 28.25
C ILE A 67 14.61 -10.89 29.26
N TRP A 68 13.28 -10.88 29.19
CA TRP A 68 12.40 -10.10 30.05
C TRP A 68 12.32 -10.60 31.49
N ASP A 69 12.74 -11.83 31.76
CA ASP A 69 12.80 -12.42 33.11
C ASP A 69 14.19 -12.25 33.75
N ASP A 70 15.14 -11.64 33.03
CA ASP A 70 16.50 -11.37 33.50
C ASP A 70 16.52 -10.12 34.39
N GLU A 71 17.28 -10.15 35.49
CA GLU A 71 17.30 -9.08 36.53
C GLU A 71 17.85 -7.74 35.98
N LEU A 72 18.54 -7.81 34.83
CA LEU A 72 18.99 -6.67 34.01
C LEU A 72 17.85 -5.93 33.27
N PHE A 73 16.63 -6.48 33.19
CA PHE A 73 15.50 -5.92 32.43
C PHE A 73 14.56 -5.03 33.29
N THR A 74 15.09 -4.38 34.32
CA THR A 74 14.37 -3.64 35.37
C THR A 74 13.99 -2.19 35.01
N GLY A 75 13.92 -1.86 33.71
CA GLY A 75 13.49 -0.54 33.25
C GLY A 75 14.61 0.50 33.11
N THR A 76 15.86 0.10 33.28
CA THR A 76 17.02 0.90 32.87
C THR A 76 17.43 0.52 31.44
N PRO A 77 17.68 1.48 30.54
CA PRO A 77 18.24 1.18 29.23
C PRO A 77 19.64 0.59 29.44
N VAL A 78 19.82 -0.70 29.18
CA VAL A 78 21.13 -1.37 29.32
C VAL A 78 21.70 -1.63 27.94
N ASP A 79 22.98 -1.37 27.75
CA ASP A 79 23.70 -1.79 26.55
C ASP A 79 23.70 -3.32 26.48
N GLY A 80 23.12 -3.86 25.40
CA GLY A 80 23.03 -5.29 25.18
C GLY A 80 24.42 -5.95 25.22
N PRO A 81 24.58 -7.15 25.83
CA PRO A 81 25.88 -7.74 26.14
C PRO A 81 26.82 -8.02 24.95
N LEU A 82 26.33 -7.89 23.71
CA LEU A 82 27.06 -8.27 22.50
C LEU A 82 26.97 -7.28 21.32
N THR A 83 26.15 -6.22 21.40
CA THR A 83 25.83 -5.42 20.20
C THR A 83 25.71 -3.90 20.41
N GLY A 84 25.78 -3.38 21.65
CA GLY A 84 25.51 -1.96 21.91
C GLY A 84 24.07 -1.53 21.59
N GLU A 85 23.15 -2.50 21.52
CA GLU A 85 21.73 -2.24 21.30
C GLU A 85 21.10 -1.84 22.64
N VAL A 86 20.43 -0.68 22.68
CA VAL A 86 19.74 -0.20 23.88
C VAL A 86 18.53 -1.08 24.13
N ILE A 87 18.60 -1.87 25.20
CA ILE A 87 17.52 -2.77 25.59
C ILE A 87 16.56 -2.01 26.51
N LEU A 88 15.32 -1.81 26.05
CA LEU A 88 14.25 -1.18 26.82
C LEU A 88 13.60 -2.17 27.79
N GLY A 89 13.20 -1.71 28.97
CA GLY A 89 12.44 -2.54 29.93
C GLY A 89 11.19 -3.16 29.33
N ARG A 90 10.67 -4.22 29.98
CA ARG A 90 9.53 -5.01 29.47
C ARG A 90 8.31 -4.16 29.10
N GLU A 91 7.91 -3.25 29.98
CA GLU A 91 6.74 -2.39 29.77
C GLU A 91 6.91 -1.44 28.59
N ASP A 92 8.09 -0.82 28.45
CA ASP A 92 8.36 0.12 27.37
C ASP A 92 8.53 -0.59 26.03
N SER A 93 9.18 -1.75 26.02
CA SER A 93 9.22 -2.64 24.84
C SER A 93 7.81 -3.03 24.38
N LEU A 94 6.91 -3.36 25.32
CA LEU A 94 5.51 -3.66 25.01
C LEU A 94 4.75 -2.44 24.47
N LYS A 95 4.95 -1.25 25.06
CA LYS A 95 4.35 0.01 24.55
C LYS A 95 4.81 0.31 23.12
N VAL A 96 6.11 0.16 22.84
CA VAL A 96 6.68 0.37 21.49
C VAL A 96 6.11 -0.64 20.49
N LEU A 97 5.96 -1.90 20.88
CA LEU A 97 5.38 -2.94 20.02
C LEU A 97 3.90 -2.69 19.74
N ALA A 98 3.13 -2.28 20.75
CA ALA A 98 1.72 -1.91 20.59
C ALA A 98 1.56 -0.69 19.67
N ALA A 99 2.31 0.39 19.93
CA ALA A 99 2.30 1.60 19.11
C ALA A 99 2.70 1.30 17.65
N SER A 100 3.71 0.45 17.44
CA SER A 100 4.14 0.04 16.10
C SER A 100 3.03 -0.69 15.34
N ASN A 101 2.25 -1.56 16.00
CA ASN A 101 1.09 -2.19 15.38
C ASN A 101 -0.03 -1.20 15.06
N THR A 102 -0.29 -0.22 15.93
CA THR A 102 -1.26 0.86 15.64
C THR A 102 -0.83 1.68 14.43
N ILE A 103 0.44 2.06 14.35
CA ILE A 103 0.99 2.77 13.19
C ILE A 103 0.86 1.91 11.93
N LEU A 104 1.16 0.61 12.02
CA LEU A 104 1.03 -0.31 10.88
C LEU A 104 -0.41 -0.37 10.38
N ALA A 105 -1.39 -0.44 11.29
CA ALA A 105 -2.81 -0.41 10.94
C ALA A 105 -3.19 0.89 10.22
N LEU A 106 -2.74 2.05 10.72
CA LEU A 106 -3.00 3.34 10.08
C LEU A 106 -2.36 3.45 8.70
N VAL A 107 -1.14 2.93 8.53
CA VAL A 107 -0.43 2.88 7.24
C VAL A 107 -1.19 2.02 6.24
N LEU A 108 -1.64 0.82 6.63
CA LEU A 108 -2.43 -0.07 5.77
C LEU A 108 -3.79 0.53 5.42
N VAL A 109 -4.45 1.20 6.36
CA VAL A 109 -5.68 1.97 6.08
C VAL A 109 -5.39 3.10 5.09
N GLY A 110 -4.27 3.81 5.22
CA GLY A 110 -3.84 4.82 4.26
C GLY A 110 -3.69 4.26 2.84
N VAL A 111 -3.11 3.05 2.70
CA VAL A 111 -3.05 2.34 1.42
C VAL A 111 -4.45 2.04 0.87
N LEU A 112 -5.38 1.57 1.70
CA LEU A 112 -6.76 1.31 1.27
C LEU A 112 -7.50 2.59 0.83
N VAL A 113 -7.27 3.70 1.53
CA VAL A 113 -7.83 5.01 1.17
C VAL A 113 -7.29 5.48 -0.17
N LEU A 114 -5.98 5.32 -0.43
CA LEU A 114 -5.39 5.66 -1.72
C LEU A 114 -5.96 4.78 -2.85
N GLN A 115 -6.17 3.49 -2.62
CA GLN A 115 -6.82 2.60 -3.58
C GLN A 115 -8.27 3.01 -3.88
N ALA A 116 -9.03 3.44 -2.86
CA ALA A 116 -10.37 3.98 -3.06
C ALA A 116 -10.34 5.32 -3.83
N GLY A 117 -9.32 6.15 -3.58
CA GLY A 117 -9.08 7.38 -4.32
C GLY A 117 -8.80 7.13 -5.80
N GLN A 118 -8.00 6.12 -6.13
CA GLN A 118 -7.77 5.68 -7.51
C GLN A 118 -9.06 5.26 -8.19
N TRP A 119 -9.85 4.42 -7.54
CA TRP A 119 -11.13 3.96 -8.09
C TRP A 119 -12.06 5.14 -8.40
N TYR A 120 -12.11 6.14 -7.51
CA TYR A 120 -12.91 7.34 -7.74
C TYR A 120 -12.37 8.19 -8.90
N ALA A 121 -11.05 8.37 -8.98
CA ALA A 121 -10.40 9.10 -10.08
C ALA A 121 -10.64 8.41 -11.43
N GLU A 122 -10.40 7.10 -11.52
CA GLU A 122 -10.65 6.29 -12.73
C GLU A 122 -12.12 6.34 -13.16
N ARG A 123 -13.05 6.26 -12.19
CA ARG A 123 -14.48 6.35 -12.48
C ARG A 123 -14.84 7.70 -13.09
N LYS A 124 -14.32 8.80 -12.54
CA LYS A 124 -14.58 10.14 -13.05
C LYS A 124 -13.97 10.35 -14.44
N ASP A 125 -12.74 9.92 -14.66
CA ASP A 125 -12.07 9.99 -15.97
C ASP A 125 -12.86 9.20 -17.04
N ASN A 126 -13.40 8.02 -16.68
CA ASN A 126 -14.24 7.24 -17.59
C ASN A 126 -15.57 7.95 -17.90
N GLU A 127 -16.24 8.53 -16.90
CA GLU A 127 -17.47 9.31 -17.11
C GLU A 127 -17.25 10.55 -18.00
N GLU A 128 -16.07 11.18 -17.94
CA GLU A 128 -15.70 12.31 -18.81
C GLU A 128 -15.42 11.87 -20.25
N ARG A 129 -14.72 10.74 -20.44
CA ARG A 129 -14.43 10.16 -21.76
C ARG A 129 -15.70 9.75 -22.50
N GLU A 130 -16.66 9.12 -21.81
CA GLU A 130 -17.95 8.73 -22.39
C GLU A 130 -18.76 9.94 -22.90
N LYS A 131 -18.70 11.08 -22.20
CA LYS A 131 -19.36 12.32 -22.63
C LYS A 131 -18.70 12.91 -23.88
N MET A 132 -17.38 12.88 -23.95
CA MET A 132 -16.64 13.33 -25.14
C MET A 132 -16.97 12.45 -26.35
N ASP A 133 -17.02 11.13 -26.18
CA ASP A 133 -17.35 10.19 -27.26
C ASP A 133 -18.78 10.40 -27.78
N GLN A 134 -19.75 10.69 -26.90
CA GLN A 134 -21.12 11.04 -27.29
C GLN A 134 -21.18 12.34 -28.09
N VAL A 135 -20.48 13.39 -27.63
CA VAL A 135 -20.44 14.69 -28.34
C VAL A 135 -19.79 14.55 -29.71
N ASP A 136 -18.73 13.75 -29.84
CA ASP A 136 -18.07 13.51 -31.12
C ASP A 136 -18.91 12.62 -32.06
N ALA A 137 -19.65 11.64 -31.52
CA ALA A 137 -20.61 10.86 -32.28
C ALA A 137 -21.76 11.74 -32.82
N ASP A 138 -22.30 12.64 -32.00
CA ASP A 138 -23.36 13.57 -32.39
C ASP A 138 -22.85 14.56 -33.47
N LYS A 139 -21.64 15.10 -33.31
CA LYS A 139 -21.00 15.96 -34.33
C LYS A 139 -20.77 15.22 -35.65
N LYS A 140 -20.33 13.96 -35.61
CA LYS A 140 -20.14 13.12 -36.82
C LYS A 140 -21.47 12.79 -37.49
N ALA A 141 -22.53 12.54 -36.72
CA ALA A 141 -23.88 12.31 -37.27
C ALA A 141 -24.43 13.56 -37.98
N VAL A 142 -24.27 14.75 -37.39
CA VAL A 142 -24.72 16.03 -37.97
C VAL A 142 -23.94 16.38 -39.24
N THR A 143 -22.62 16.20 -39.24
CA THR A 143 -21.77 16.49 -40.42
C THR A 143 -21.96 15.47 -41.55
N GLY A 144 -22.16 14.18 -41.22
CA GLY A 144 -22.50 13.14 -42.20
C GLY A 144 -23.85 13.39 -42.90
N ALA A 145 -24.87 13.80 -42.15
CA ALA A 145 -26.19 14.12 -42.69
C ALA A 145 -26.17 15.34 -43.64
N ALA A 146 -25.34 16.35 -43.37
CA ALA A 146 -25.18 17.52 -44.23
C ALA A 146 -24.52 17.21 -45.60
N SER A 147 -23.65 16.19 -45.67
CA SER A 147 -22.97 15.79 -46.91
C SER A 147 -23.85 14.95 -47.86
N GLY A 148 -24.82 14.19 -47.33
CA GLY A 148 -25.71 13.32 -48.13
C GLY A 148 -26.87 14.05 -48.83
N GLY A 149 -27.23 15.26 -48.40
CA GLY A 149 -28.39 16.01 -48.94
C GLY A 149 -28.15 16.73 -50.27
N SER A 150 -26.90 16.92 -50.69
CA SER A 150 -26.58 17.77 -51.85
C SER A 150 -26.73 17.06 -53.22
N HIS A 151 -26.74 15.72 -53.26
CA HIS A 151 -26.70 14.98 -54.53
C HIS A 151 -28.06 14.62 -55.14
N SER A 152 -29.20 14.84 -54.44
CA SER A 152 -30.52 14.38 -54.89
C SER A 152 -31.33 15.39 -55.74
N LYS A 153 -30.94 16.68 -55.77
CA LYS A 153 -31.81 17.75 -56.32
C LYS A 153 -31.61 18.10 -57.79
N LYS A 154 -30.97 17.24 -58.60
CA LYS A 154 -30.62 17.55 -60.01
C LYS A 154 -31.09 16.47 -61.00
N LYS A 155 -32.39 16.19 -61.02
CA LYS A 155 -33.08 15.52 -62.15
C LYS A 155 -34.56 15.88 -62.12
N GLN A 156 -34.86 17.05 -62.69
CA GLN A 156 -36.16 17.39 -63.27
C GLN A 156 -35.88 17.85 -64.70
#